data_AF-D9QM08-F1
#
_entry.id   AF-D9QM08-F1
#
_cell.length_a   1.000
_cell.length_b   1.000
_cell.length_c   1.000
_cell.angle_alpha   90.00
_cell.angle_beta   90.00
_cell.angle_gamma   90.00
#
_symmetry.space_group_name_H-M   'P 1'
#
loop_
_entity.id
_entity.type
_entity.pdbx_description
1 polymer ?
#
loop_
_entity_poly.entity_id
_entity_poly.type
_entity_poly.pdbx_seq_one_letter_code
_entity_poly.pdbx_strand_id
1 'polypeptide(L)'
;MILFRPLIRYADFKGRASRAEYWLFAIFQAVWYGFLVALAAVAAGQADTAGVAPGVLVALALIGVSVVGLIVPNYSVLVRRLHDTGRGAVWLVLLAPGLASAFLTCVTLGTAAGSVGLGAGREVFVGTILAGLGTAGLLGLVGMLGQMVMGVLMLLPGTRGENRFGPDPRDPAARYSSGGGGGTVYDDARLEALFAEAKRANAAGEDPGRPVFDFGPGPTPIAPSGWHAPAPGTAPAPTFGRRGT
;
A
#
# COMPACT_ATOMS: atom_id res chain seq x y z
N MET A 1 10.70 -2.77 -5.44
CA MET A 1 9.69 -3.04 -6.50
C MET A 1 8.33 -2.50 -6.04
N ILE A 2 7.52 -1.90 -6.93
CA ILE A 2 6.23 -1.27 -6.57
C ILE A 2 5.24 -2.28 -5.96
N LEU A 3 5.32 -3.55 -6.39
CA LEU A 3 4.46 -4.64 -5.94
C LEU A 3 4.42 -4.85 -4.41
N PHE A 4 5.58 -4.82 -3.75
CA PHE A 4 5.71 -5.11 -2.31
C PHE A 4 5.65 -3.86 -1.42
N ARG A 5 5.44 -2.67 -2.01
CA ARG A 5 5.30 -1.43 -1.22
C ARG A 5 4.19 -1.50 -0.17
N PRO A 6 3.03 -2.14 -0.40
CA PRO A 6 2.02 -2.33 0.62
C PRO A 6 2.49 -3.14 1.83
N LEU A 7 3.40 -4.11 1.64
CA LEU A 7 3.96 -4.89 2.76
C LEU A 7 4.98 -4.08 3.56
N ILE A 8 5.79 -3.25 2.90
CA ILE A 8 6.76 -2.38 3.58
C ILE A 8 6.04 -1.27 4.35
N ARG A 9 4.98 -0.70 3.77
CA ARG A 9 4.16 0.37 4.36
C ARG A 9 2.85 -0.16 4.93
N TYR A 10 2.87 -1.35 5.53
CA TYR A 10 1.64 -2.07 5.89
C TYR A 10 0.80 -1.33 6.93
N ALA A 11 1.42 -0.67 7.91
CA ALA A 11 0.73 0.08 8.96
C ALA A 11 0.72 1.61 8.73
N ASP A 12 1.03 2.05 7.51
CA ASP A 12 1.02 3.47 7.16
C ASP A 12 -0.25 3.82 6.39
N PHE A 13 -1.12 4.60 7.01
CA PHE A 13 -2.38 5.07 6.45
C PHE A 13 -2.28 6.50 5.89
N LYS A 14 -1.11 7.13 5.98
CA LYS A 14 -0.88 8.48 5.49
C LYS A 14 -0.35 8.48 4.06
N GLY A 15 -0.56 9.59 3.37
CA GLY A 15 -0.13 9.75 1.99
C GLY A 15 -1.09 9.13 0.99
N ARG A 16 -0.55 8.84 -0.20
CA ARG A 16 -1.29 8.38 -1.38
C ARG A 16 -0.64 7.14 -1.97
N ALA A 17 -1.44 6.28 -2.58
CA ALA A 17 -0.99 5.11 -3.32
C ALA A 17 -1.41 5.23 -4.79
N SER A 18 -0.49 4.92 -5.71
CA SER A 18 -0.79 4.92 -7.14
C SER A 18 -1.67 3.73 -7.53
N ARG A 19 -2.36 3.83 -8.69
CA ARG A 19 -3.11 2.68 -9.26
C ARG A 19 -2.25 1.41 -9.39
N ALA A 20 -0.98 1.56 -9.79
CA ALA A 20 -0.10 0.42 -10.01
C ALA A 20 0.28 -0.25 -8.69
N GLU A 21 0.48 0.53 -7.62
CA GLU A 21 0.75 -0.02 -6.28
C GLU A 21 -0.42 -0.85 -5.76
N TYR A 22 -1.65 -0.37 -5.93
CA TYR A 22 -2.86 -1.10 -5.54
C TYR A 22 -3.08 -2.36 -6.41
N TRP A 23 -3.12 -2.20 -7.74
CA TRP A 23 -3.50 -3.29 -8.65
C TRP A 23 -2.44 -4.38 -8.74
N LEU A 24 -1.14 -4.06 -8.71
CA LEU A 24 -0.11 -5.10 -8.69
C LEU A 24 -0.22 -5.94 -7.42
N PHE A 25 -0.47 -5.31 -6.27
CA PHE A 25 -0.65 -6.03 -5.01
C PHE A 25 -1.93 -6.88 -5.01
N ALA A 26 -3.03 -6.37 -5.58
CA ALA A 26 -4.25 -7.14 -5.77
C ALA A 26 -4.04 -8.36 -6.68
N ILE A 27 -3.33 -8.20 -7.80
CA ILE A 27 -3.00 -9.30 -8.73
C ILE A 27 -2.11 -10.34 -8.05
N PHE A 28 -1.08 -9.92 -7.32
CA PHE A 28 -0.23 -10.84 -6.56
C PHE A 28 -1.04 -11.67 -5.56
N GLN A 29 -1.95 -11.03 -4.83
CA GLN A 29 -2.84 -11.74 -3.92
C GLN A 29 -3.79 -12.68 -4.65
N ALA A 30 -4.36 -12.27 -5.79
CA ALA A 30 -5.24 -13.11 -6.59
C ALA A 30 -4.52 -14.38 -7.08
N VAL A 31 -3.27 -14.25 -7.55
CA VAL A 31 -2.43 -15.39 -7.93
C VAL A 31 -2.12 -16.28 -6.72
N TRP A 32 -1.76 -15.68 -5.59
CA TRP A 32 -1.46 -16.41 -4.36
C TRP A 32 -2.65 -17.21 -3.84
N TYR A 33 -3.82 -16.58 -3.69
CA TYR A 33 -5.03 -17.26 -3.24
C TYR A 33 -5.54 -18.27 -4.26
N GLY A 34 -5.45 -17.97 -5.56
CA GLY A 34 -5.78 -18.92 -6.63
C GLY A 34 -4.91 -20.19 -6.57
N PHE A 35 -3.61 -20.04 -6.32
CA PHE A 35 -2.70 -21.16 -6.09
C PHE A 35 -3.09 -21.99 -4.87
N LEU A 36 -3.39 -21.35 -3.73
CA LEU A 36 -3.79 -22.07 -2.50
C LEU A 36 -5.12 -22.84 -2.68
N VAL A 37 -6.09 -22.25 -3.40
CA VAL A 37 -7.36 -22.91 -3.72
C VAL A 37 -7.13 -24.10 -4.67
N ALA A 38 -6.29 -23.94 -5.70
CA ALA A 38 -5.95 -25.05 -6.59
C ALA A 38 -5.25 -26.20 -5.84
N LEU A 39 -4.34 -25.88 -4.92
CA LEU A 39 -3.68 -26.85 -4.06
C LEU A 39 -4.70 -27.61 -3.18
N ALA A 40 -5.64 -26.89 -2.56
CA ALA A 40 -6.72 -27.50 -1.79
C ALA A 40 -7.59 -28.43 -2.64
N ALA A 41 -7.95 -28.02 -3.86
CA ALA A 41 -8.78 -28.82 -4.76
C ALA A 41 -8.09 -30.11 -5.22
N VAL A 42 -6.79 -30.04 -5.57
CA VAL A 42 -5.99 -31.23 -5.91
C VAL A 42 -5.90 -32.18 -4.72
N ALA A 43 -5.62 -31.67 -3.52
CA ALA A 43 -5.55 -32.48 -2.31
C ALA A 43 -6.90 -33.13 -1.95
N ALA A 44 -8.01 -32.43 -2.17
CA ALA A 44 -9.35 -32.96 -1.94
C ALA A 44 -9.70 -34.11 -2.91
N GLY A 45 -9.24 -34.04 -4.16
CA GLY A 45 -9.44 -35.10 -5.17
C GLY A 45 -8.64 -36.38 -4.94
N GLN A 46 -7.77 -36.41 -3.93
CA GLN A 46 -6.98 -37.58 -3.52
C GLN A 46 -7.51 -38.23 -2.22
N ALA A 47 -8.67 -37.79 -1.72
CA ALA A 47 -9.22 -38.29 -0.47
C ALA A 47 -9.98 -39.62 -0.69
N ASP A 48 -9.33 -40.74 -0.36
CA ASP A 48 -9.86 -42.10 -0.62
C ASP A 48 -10.87 -42.59 0.45
N THR A 49 -11.04 -41.91 1.59
CA THR A 49 -11.98 -42.30 2.65
C THR A 49 -12.41 -41.13 3.53
N ALA A 50 -13.49 -41.34 4.31
CA ALA A 50 -14.16 -40.39 5.20
C ALA A 50 -13.18 -39.60 6.10
N GLY A 51 -12.72 -38.46 5.61
CA GLY A 51 -11.79 -37.59 6.30
C GLY A 51 -11.35 -36.42 5.41
N VAL A 52 -10.84 -35.37 6.04
CA VAL A 52 -10.26 -34.23 5.32
C VAL A 52 -8.79 -34.55 5.03
N ALA A 53 -8.41 -34.59 3.75
CA ALA A 53 -7.04 -34.86 3.37
C ALA A 53 -6.07 -33.85 4.03
N PRO A 54 -4.91 -34.28 4.57
CA PRO A 54 -3.95 -33.37 5.21
C PRO A 54 -3.56 -32.17 4.33
N GLY A 55 -3.46 -32.37 3.02
CA GLY A 55 -3.16 -31.28 2.07
C GLY A 55 -4.24 -30.18 2.02
N VAL A 56 -5.52 -30.53 2.22
CA VAL A 56 -6.61 -29.56 2.34
C VAL A 56 -6.45 -28.73 3.61
N LEU A 57 -6.12 -29.37 4.74
CA LEU A 57 -5.90 -28.67 6.00
C LEU A 57 -4.72 -27.70 5.93
N VAL A 58 -3.61 -28.11 5.30
CA VAL A 58 -2.45 -27.24 5.07
C VAL A 58 -2.84 -26.04 4.20
N ALA A 59 -3.55 -26.26 3.10
CA ALA A 59 -3.99 -25.16 2.23
C ALA A 59 -4.92 -24.18 2.96
N LEU A 60 -5.89 -24.67 3.73
CA LEU A 60 -6.77 -23.85 4.56
C LEU A 60 -6.00 -23.07 5.63
N ALA A 61 -5.02 -23.69 6.29
CA ALA A 61 -4.17 -23.01 7.27
C ALA A 61 -3.36 -21.87 6.63
N LEU A 62 -2.77 -22.11 5.44
CA LEU A 62 -2.04 -21.07 4.70
C LEU A 62 -2.96 -19.93 4.25
N ILE A 63 -4.19 -20.23 3.82
CA ILE A 63 -5.20 -19.20 3.53
C ILE A 63 -5.49 -18.39 4.79
N GLY A 64 -5.76 -19.04 5.92
CA GLY A 64 -6.05 -18.38 7.19
C GLY A 64 -4.92 -17.45 7.64
N VAL A 65 -3.67 -17.93 7.63
CA VAL A 65 -2.49 -17.13 7.97
C VAL A 65 -2.33 -15.96 7.00
N SER A 66 -2.55 -16.17 5.70
CA SER A 66 -2.46 -15.11 4.69
C SER A 66 -3.52 -14.04 4.90
N VAL A 67 -4.76 -14.43 5.21
CA VAL A 67 -5.85 -13.48 5.50
C VAL A 67 -5.48 -12.63 6.71
N VAL A 68 -5.04 -13.24 7.82
CA VAL A 68 -4.65 -12.51 9.03
C VAL A 68 -3.46 -11.58 8.78
N GLY A 69 -2.41 -12.08 8.14
CA GLY A 69 -1.19 -11.31 7.87
C GLY A 69 -1.39 -10.17 6.87
N LEU A 70 -2.33 -10.30 5.93
CA LEU A 70 -2.56 -9.33 4.86
C LEU A 70 -3.72 -8.37 5.14
N ILE A 71 -4.50 -8.55 6.21
CA ILE A 71 -5.57 -7.61 6.60
C ILE A 71 -5.04 -6.18 6.67
N VAL A 72 -3.98 -5.93 7.46
CA VAL A 72 -3.46 -4.58 7.68
C VAL A 72 -2.88 -3.97 6.39
N PRO A 73 -1.99 -4.66 5.63
CA PRO A 73 -1.53 -4.17 4.33
C PRO A 73 -2.66 -3.84 3.34
N ASN A 74 -3.71 -4.67 3.28
CA ASN A 74 -4.85 -4.47 2.39
C ASN A 74 -5.61 -3.19 2.70
N TYR A 75 -5.94 -2.96 3.97
CA TYR A 75 -6.62 -1.73 4.37
C TYR A 75 -5.71 -0.50 4.24
N SER A 76 -4.41 -0.62 4.53
CA SER A 76 -3.46 0.49 4.34
C SER A 76 -3.43 0.95 2.89
N VAL A 77 -3.23 0.04 1.92
CA VAL A 77 -3.15 0.44 0.51
C VAL A 77 -4.49 0.93 -0.01
N LEU A 78 -5.60 0.38 0.47
CA LEU A 78 -6.95 0.80 0.10
C LEU A 78 -7.25 2.23 0.56
N VAL A 79 -6.95 2.57 1.82
CA VAL A 79 -7.02 3.96 2.33
C VAL A 79 -6.07 4.86 1.55
N ARG A 80 -4.83 4.38 1.34
CA ARG A 80 -3.80 4.87 0.40
C ARG A 80 -4.40 5.41 -0.90
N ARG A 81 -5.20 4.55 -1.51
CA ARG A 81 -5.76 4.72 -2.84
C ARG A 81 -7.00 5.62 -2.83
N LEU A 82 -7.84 5.52 -1.81
CA LEU A 82 -8.97 6.42 -1.61
C LEU A 82 -8.49 7.87 -1.49
N HIS A 83 -7.44 8.10 -0.70
CA HIS A 83 -6.78 9.40 -0.57
C HIS A 83 -6.27 9.95 -1.91
N ASP A 84 -5.78 9.08 -2.79
CA ASP A 84 -5.34 9.47 -4.14
C ASP A 84 -6.48 10.00 -5.02
N THR A 85 -7.73 9.62 -4.73
CA THR A 85 -8.93 10.15 -5.42
C THR A 85 -9.62 11.28 -4.63
N GLY A 86 -8.97 11.83 -3.60
CA GLY A 86 -9.51 12.89 -2.75
C GLY A 86 -10.54 12.41 -1.73
N ARG A 87 -10.78 11.10 -1.60
CA ARG A 87 -11.78 10.50 -0.68
C ARG A 87 -11.14 10.10 0.64
N GLY A 88 -11.85 10.29 1.75
CA GLY A 88 -11.40 9.83 3.07
C GLY A 88 -11.70 8.36 3.34
N ALA A 89 -11.20 7.82 4.45
CA ALA A 89 -11.38 6.42 4.83
C ALA A 89 -12.85 6.00 5.11
N VAL A 90 -13.77 6.95 5.31
CA VAL A 90 -15.21 6.68 5.48
C VAL A 90 -15.78 5.83 4.34
N TRP A 91 -15.23 5.94 3.13
CA TRP A 91 -15.67 5.14 1.98
C TRP A 91 -15.46 3.63 2.17
N LEU A 92 -14.64 3.19 3.13
CA LEU A 92 -14.53 1.79 3.54
C LEU A 92 -15.85 1.21 4.08
N VAL A 93 -16.80 2.04 4.49
CA VAL A 93 -18.14 1.59 4.92
C VAL A 93 -18.87 0.79 3.83
N LEU A 94 -18.54 1.01 2.55
CA LEU A 94 -19.06 0.22 1.44
C LEU A 94 -18.70 -1.26 1.52
N LEU A 95 -17.66 -1.62 2.28
CA LEU A 95 -17.27 -3.01 2.51
C LEU A 95 -18.08 -3.68 3.62
N ALA A 96 -18.71 -2.90 4.52
CA ALA A 96 -19.34 -3.43 5.72
C ALA A 96 -20.43 -4.48 5.45
N PRO A 97 -21.36 -4.29 4.47
CA PRO A 97 -22.35 -5.33 4.17
C PRO A 97 -21.72 -6.62 3.64
N GLY A 98 -20.65 -6.52 2.84
CA GLY A 98 -19.91 -7.68 2.35
C GLY A 98 -19.18 -8.44 3.47
N LEU A 99 -18.56 -7.71 4.40
CA LEU A 99 -17.92 -8.30 5.58
C LEU A 99 -18.94 -8.97 6.50
N ALA A 100 -20.11 -8.35 6.71
CA ALA A 100 -21.20 -8.93 7.49
C ALA A 100 -21.74 -10.22 6.83
N SER A 101 -21.92 -10.20 5.51
CA SER A 101 -22.31 -11.38 4.73
C SER A 101 -21.29 -12.52 4.84
N ALA A 102 -19.99 -12.23 4.71
CA ALA A 102 -18.93 -13.22 4.86
C ALA A 102 -18.89 -13.81 6.27
N PHE A 103 -18.99 -12.96 7.30
CA PHE A 103 -19.06 -13.41 8.69
C PHE A 103 -20.27 -14.31 8.94
N LEU A 104 -21.46 -13.89 8.49
CA LEU A 104 -22.69 -14.68 8.64
C LEU A 104 -22.62 -16.02 7.90
N THR A 105 -21.98 -16.04 6.73
CA THR A 105 -21.72 -17.28 5.98
C THR A 105 -20.82 -18.22 6.78
N CYS A 106 -19.73 -17.72 7.36
CA CYS A 106 -18.85 -18.51 8.21
C CYS A 106 -19.58 -19.08 9.44
N VAL A 107 -20.39 -18.25 10.11
CA VAL A 107 -21.21 -18.70 11.25
C VAL A 107 -22.19 -19.78 10.81
N THR A 108 -22.91 -19.56 9.71
CA THR A 108 -23.88 -20.53 9.16
C THR A 108 -23.22 -21.86 8.83
N LEU A 109 -22.08 -21.84 8.14
CA LEU A 109 -21.33 -23.04 7.78
C LEU A 109 -20.76 -23.75 9.02
N GLY A 110 -20.26 -23.00 9.99
CA GLY A 110 -19.78 -23.56 11.26
C GLY A 110 -20.89 -24.23 12.06
N THR A 111 -22.06 -23.58 12.18
CA THR A 111 -23.24 -24.13 12.84
C THR A 111 -23.80 -25.35 12.10
N ALA A 112 -23.84 -25.32 10.76
CA ALA A 112 -24.30 -26.45 9.96
C ALA A 112 -23.33 -27.64 10.02
N ALA A 113 -22.02 -27.41 10.01
CA ALA A 113 -21.04 -28.47 10.21
C ALA A 113 -21.12 -29.07 11.62
N GLY A 114 -21.27 -28.21 12.64
CA GLY A 114 -21.43 -28.64 14.03
C GLY A 114 -22.71 -29.45 14.27
N SER A 115 -23.82 -29.10 13.60
CA SER A 115 -25.09 -29.83 13.77
C SER A 115 -25.01 -31.27 13.25
N VAL A 116 -24.21 -31.54 12.21
CA VAL A 116 -23.94 -32.92 11.74
C VAL A 116 -23.19 -33.72 12.82
N GLY A 117 -22.18 -33.14 13.45
CA GLY A 117 -21.40 -33.80 14.51
C GLY A 117 -22.20 -34.11 15.77
N LEU A 118 -23.26 -33.35 16.02
CA LEU A 118 -24.19 -33.55 17.14
C LEU A 118 -25.35 -34.51 16.82
N GLY A 119 -25.38 -35.09 15.62
CA GLY A 119 -26.45 -35.99 15.19
C GLY A 119 -27.79 -35.28 14.97
N ALA A 120 -27.78 -33.97 14.69
CA ALA A 120 -29.00 -33.24 14.39
C ALA A 120 -29.69 -33.80 13.13
N GLY A 121 -31.01 -33.87 13.16
CA GLY A 121 -31.80 -34.35 12.02
C GLY A 121 -31.69 -33.44 10.79
N ARG A 122 -31.95 -34.01 9.61
CA ARG A 122 -32.01 -33.34 8.30
C ARG A 122 -32.69 -31.95 8.37
N GLU A 123 -33.81 -31.86 9.08
CA GLU A 123 -34.62 -30.65 9.12
C GLU A 123 -33.88 -29.47 9.78
N VAL A 124 -33.07 -29.75 10.81
CA VAL A 124 -32.26 -28.73 11.49
C VAL A 124 -31.11 -28.27 10.59
N PHE A 125 -30.46 -29.21 9.91
CA PHE A 125 -29.38 -28.89 8.96
C PHE A 125 -29.90 -28.04 7.80
N VAL A 126 -30.98 -28.47 7.14
CA VAL A 126 -31.58 -27.77 6.00
C VAL A 126 -32.11 -26.40 6.43
N GLY A 127 -32.80 -26.31 7.57
CA GLY A 127 -33.28 -25.05 8.13
C GLY A 127 -32.15 -24.04 8.37
N THR A 128 -31.03 -24.51 8.95
CA THR A 128 -29.84 -23.68 9.23
C THR A 128 -29.22 -23.13 7.95
N ILE A 129 -29.04 -23.99 6.94
CA ILE A 129 -28.47 -23.60 5.64
C ILE A 129 -29.38 -22.59 4.92
N LEU A 130 -30.68 -22.87 4.82
CA LEU A 130 -31.60 -21.99 4.11
C LEU A 130 -31.73 -20.62 4.78
N ALA A 131 -31.91 -20.58 6.10
CA ALA A 131 -32.04 -19.33 6.84
C ALA A 131 -30.73 -18.52 6.81
N GLY A 132 -29.61 -19.18 7.08
CA GLY A 132 -28.31 -18.54 7.20
C GLY A 132 -27.76 -18.06 5.85
N LEU A 133 -27.73 -18.92 4.83
CA LEU A 133 -27.25 -18.54 3.50
C LEU A 133 -28.23 -17.62 2.77
N GLY A 134 -29.54 -17.76 2.99
CA GLY A 134 -30.54 -16.83 2.44
C GLY A 134 -30.32 -15.41 2.94
N THR A 135 -30.15 -15.25 4.26
CA THR A 135 -29.87 -13.93 4.87
C THR A 135 -28.51 -13.39 4.48
N ALA A 136 -27.47 -14.24 4.51
CA ALA A 136 -26.12 -13.86 4.08
C ALA A 136 -26.09 -13.47 2.59
N GLY A 137 -26.87 -14.13 1.74
CA GLY A 137 -27.00 -13.82 0.32
C GLY A 137 -27.59 -12.43 0.09
N LEU A 138 -28.65 -12.05 0.80
CA LEU A 138 -29.25 -10.71 0.69
C LEU A 138 -28.27 -9.61 1.10
N LEU A 139 -27.56 -9.78 2.22
CA LEU A 139 -26.49 -8.86 2.63
C LEU A 139 -25.33 -8.87 1.63
N GLY A 140 -25.04 -10.04 1.06
CA GLY A 140 -24.01 -10.24 0.05
C GLY A 140 -24.28 -9.46 -1.22
N LEU A 141 -25.54 -9.40 -1.67
CA LEU A 141 -25.94 -8.58 -2.83
C LEU A 141 -25.69 -7.08 -2.58
N VAL A 142 -26.06 -6.58 -1.41
CA VAL A 142 -25.77 -5.19 -1.02
C VAL A 142 -24.25 -4.96 -0.94
N GLY A 143 -23.52 -5.91 -0.35
CA GLY A 143 -22.05 -5.87 -0.27
C GLY A 143 -21.37 -5.95 -1.63
N MET A 144 -21.96 -6.65 -2.59
CA MET A 144 -21.47 -6.77 -3.96
C MET A 144 -21.63 -5.45 -4.71
N LEU A 145 -22.74 -4.74 -4.52
CA LEU A 145 -22.89 -3.37 -5.02
C LEU A 145 -21.84 -2.42 -4.42
N GLY A 146 -21.62 -2.49 -3.10
CA GLY A 146 -20.58 -1.71 -2.42
C GLY A 146 -19.17 -1.99 -2.95
N GLN A 147 -18.85 -3.26 -3.20
CA GLN A 147 -17.58 -3.69 -3.79
C GLN A 147 -17.45 -3.29 -5.27
N MET A 148 -18.53 -3.28 -6.04
CA MET A 148 -18.53 -2.75 -7.41
C MET A 148 -18.20 -1.26 -7.42
N VAL A 149 -18.87 -0.47 -6.57
CA VAL A 149 -18.57 0.96 -6.41
C VAL A 149 -17.12 1.15 -5.97
N MET A 150 -16.66 0.41 -4.96
CA MET A 150 -15.27 0.47 -4.51
C MET A 150 -14.29 0.10 -5.63
N GLY A 151 -14.55 -0.97 -6.38
CA GLY A 151 -13.73 -1.41 -7.51
C GLY A 151 -13.63 -0.36 -8.61
N VAL A 152 -14.76 0.28 -8.95
CA VAL A 152 -14.78 1.43 -9.87
C VAL A 152 -13.89 2.56 -9.32
N LEU A 153 -14.03 2.93 -8.04
CA LEU A 153 -13.17 3.95 -7.42
C LEU A 153 -11.68 3.59 -7.47
N MET A 154 -11.32 2.31 -7.39
CA MET A 154 -9.92 1.87 -7.49
C MET A 154 -9.36 1.99 -8.92
N LEU A 155 -10.23 1.93 -9.93
CA LEU A 155 -9.90 2.13 -11.34
C LEU A 155 -9.80 3.62 -11.73
N LEU A 156 -10.61 4.49 -11.11
CA LEU A 156 -10.63 5.93 -11.43
C LEU A 156 -9.25 6.58 -11.31
N PRO A 157 -8.84 7.49 -12.20
CA PRO A 157 -7.57 8.19 -12.06
C PRO A 157 -7.53 9.01 -10.75
N GLY A 158 -6.35 9.07 -10.13
CA GLY A 158 -6.10 9.95 -8.98
C GLY A 158 -6.10 11.43 -9.36
N THR A 159 -6.20 12.30 -8.36
CA THR A 159 -6.11 13.75 -8.51
C THR A 159 -4.71 14.14 -9.00
N ARG A 160 -4.60 14.96 -10.04
CA ARG A 160 -3.30 15.47 -10.52
C ARG A 160 -2.73 16.49 -9.54
N GLY A 161 -1.42 16.45 -9.29
CA GLY A 161 -0.74 17.38 -8.39
C GLY A 161 -0.96 17.08 -6.91
N GLU A 162 -0.66 18.03 -6.04
CA GLU A 162 -0.82 17.88 -4.58
C GLU A 162 -2.30 17.87 -4.17
N ASN A 163 -2.63 17.03 -3.18
CA ASN A 163 -3.93 17.05 -2.55
C ASN A 163 -3.79 17.10 -1.02
N ARG A 164 -4.90 17.22 -0.29
CA ARG A 164 -4.91 17.29 1.20
C ARG A 164 -4.21 16.13 1.91
N PHE A 165 -3.99 15.01 1.24
CA PHE A 165 -3.33 13.81 1.77
C PHE A 165 -1.86 13.71 1.36
N GLY A 166 -1.37 14.59 0.48
CA GLY A 166 0.03 14.68 0.10
C GLY A 166 0.27 14.78 -1.41
N PRO A 167 1.56 14.75 -1.80
CA PRO A 167 1.98 14.92 -3.19
C PRO A 167 1.59 13.74 -4.09
N ASP A 168 1.51 13.99 -5.39
CA ASP A 168 1.17 12.97 -6.40
C ASP A 168 2.20 11.82 -6.39
N PRO A 169 1.79 10.56 -6.22
CA PRO A 169 2.68 9.41 -6.32
C PRO A 169 3.36 9.24 -7.68
N ARG A 170 2.79 9.80 -8.76
CA ARG A 170 3.29 9.67 -10.13
C ARG A 170 4.21 10.79 -10.56
N ASP A 171 4.19 11.93 -9.86
CA ASP A 171 5.00 13.09 -10.19
C ASP A 171 5.84 13.54 -8.98
N PRO A 172 7.01 12.90 -8.76
CA PRO A 172 7.96 13.36 -7.75
C PRO A 172 8.58 14.71 -8.13
N ALA A 173 8.55 15.11 -9.40
CA ALA A 173 9.16 16.33 -9.89
C ALA A 173 8.31 17.57 -9.57
N ALA A 174 6.98 17.42 -9.51
CA ALA A 174 6.07 18.45 -8.99
C ALA A 174 6.42 18.89 -7.54
N ARG A 175 7.13 18.07 -6.77
CA ARG A 175 7.64 18.43 -5.43
C ARG A 175 8.64 19.59 -5.46
N TYR A 176 9.27 19.83 -6.61
CA TYR A 176 10.22 20.92 -6.82
C TYR A 176 9.56 22.15 -7.47
N SER A 177 8.31 22.05 -7.92
CA SER A 177 7.59 23.15 -8.59
C SER A 177 6.50 23.80 -7.73
N SER A 178 6.15 23.24 -6.56
CA SER A 178 5.06 23.76 -5.70
C SER A 178 5.51 24.74 -4.61
N GLY A 179 6.82 25.00 -4.48
CA GLY A 179 7.30 26.22 -3.83
C GLY A 179 6.99 27.40 -4.76
N GLY A 180 6.09 28.29 -4.35
CA GLY A 180 5.48 29.32 -5.19
C GLY A 180 6.42 29.99 -6.21
N GLY A 181 6.00 29.98 -7.47
CA GLY A 181 6.69 30.60 -8.60
C GLY A 181 7.00 29.56 -9.67
N GLY A 182 6.40 29.69 -10.85
CA GLY A 182 6.71 28.89 -12.03
C GLY A 182 8.11 29.19 -12.56
N GLY A 183 9.13 28.77 -11.82
CA GLY A 183 10.50 28.68 -12.24
C GLY A 183 10.99 27.29 -11.89
N THR A 184 11.42 26.54 -12.89
CA THR A 184 12.37 25.45 -12.66
C THR A 184 13.45 25.98 -11.71
N VAL A 185 13.79 25.23 -10.65
CA VAL A 185 14.88 25.59 -9.71
C VAL A 185 16.20 25.88 -10.45
N TYR A 186 16.28 25.43 -11.70
CA TYR A 186 17.32 25.73 -12.65
C TYR A 186 16.79 26.61 -13.78
N ASP A 187 17.43 27.74 -14.01
CA ASP A 187 17.27 28.51 -15.25
C ASP A 187 17.71 27.63 -16.43
N ASP A 188 16.75 27.20 -17.26
CA ASP A 188 16.99 26.27 -18.37
C ASP A 188 18.03 26.84 -19.35
N ALA A 189 18.05 28.17 -19.54
CA ALA A 189 19.07 28.83 -20.36
C ALA A 189 20.48 28.69 -19.77
N ARG A 190 20.58 28.72 -18.43
CA ARG A 190 21.84 28.52 -17.72
C ARG A 190 22.30 27.07 -17.77
N LEU A 191 21.39 26.10 -17.69
CA LEU A 191 21.72 24.68 -17.85
C LEU A 191 22.24 24.40 -19.25
N GLU A 192 21.57 24.90 -20.28
CA GLU A 192 22.03 24.75 -21.67
C GLU A 192 23.42 25.38 -21.88
N ALA A 193 23.67 26.55 -21.30
CA ALA A 193 24.99 27.19 -21.35
C ALA A 193 26.08 26.33 -20.69
N LEU A 194 25.80 25.76 -19.51
CA LEU A 194 26.73 24.88 -18.79
C LEU A 194 27.01 23.57 -19.55
N PHE A 195 26.00 22.97 -20.18
CA PHE A 195 26.19 21.79 -21.01
C PHE A 195 26.96 22.10 -22.29
N ALA A 196 26.77 23.28 -22.89
CA ALA A 196 27.54 23.73 -24.03
C ALA A 196 29.02 23.98 -23.66
N GLU A 197 29.28 24.57 -22.49
CA GLU A 197 30.62 24.79 -21.95
C GLU A 197 31.33 23.47 -21.65
N ALA A 198 30.67 22.53 -20.96
CA ALA A 198 31.21 21.21 -20.67
C ALA A 198 31.52 20.40 -21.95
N LYS A 199 30.69 20.56 -23.00
CA LYS A 199 30.93 19.90 -24.30
C LYS A 199 32.12 20.53 -25.05
N ARG A 200 32.37 21.83 -24.89
CA ARG A 200 33.55 22.52 -25.43
C ARG A 200 34.83 22.12 -24.68
N ALA A 201 34.79 22.06 -23.35
CA ALA A 201 35.93 21.63 -22.53
C ALA A 201 36.36 20.18 -22.86
N ASN A 202 35.39 19.27 -23.03
CA ASN A 202 35.65 17.89 -23.46
C ASN A 202 36.20 17.80 -24.90
N ALA A 203 35.76 18.67 -25.81
CA ALA A 203 36.27 18.72 -27.18
C ALA A 203 37.70 19.32 -27.27
N ALA A 204 38.08 20.15 -26.29
CA ALA A 204 39.39 20.77 -26.20
C ALA A 204 40.46 19.85 -25.54
N GLY A 205 40.06 18.69 -25.01
CA GLY A 205 40.99 17.71 -24.43
C GLY A 205 41.61 18.15 -23.09
N GLU A 206 40.95 19.04 -22.34
CA GLU A 206 41.42 19.43 -21.00
C GLU A 206 41.33 18.27 -20.00
N ASP A 207 42.33 18.19 -19.12
CA ASP A 207 42.61 17.11 -18.17
C ASP A 207 41.40 16.72 -17.29
N PRO A 208 40.96 15.43 -17.28
CA PRO A 208 39.81 14.96 -16.52
C PRO A 208 39.95 15.02 -14.98
N GLY A 209 41.13 15.42 -14.46
CA GLY A 209 41.40 15.50 -13.02
C GLY A 209 41.00 16.80 -12.34
N ARG A 210 40.72 17.89 -13.06
CA ARG A 210 40.25 19.15 -12.46
C ARG A 210 38.75 19.06 -12.20
N PRO A 211 38.24 19.28 -10.98
CA PRO A 211 36.81 19.40 -10.78
C PRO A 211 36.30 20.57 -11.64
N VAL A 212 35.44 20.24 -12.60
CA VAL A 212 34.82 21.19 -13.54
C VAL A 212 34.00 22.27 -12.81
N PHE A 213 33.63 21.99 -11.56
CA PHE A 213 32.85 22.88 -10.71
C PHE A 213 33.72 23.46 -9.60
N ASP A 214 34.13 24.72 -9.75
CA ASP A 214 34.47 25.58 -8.62
C ASP A 214 33.17 26.25 -8.17
N PHE A 215 32.63 25.80 -7.04
CA PHE A 215 31.37 26.31 -6.49
C PHE A 215 31.52 27.69 -5.84
N GLY A 216 32.71 28.28 -5.81
CA GLY A 216 33.01 29.47 -5.02
C GLY A 216 32.75 29.24 -3.53
N PRO A 217 32.91 30.27 -2.67
CA PRO A 217 32.39 30.18 -1.31
C PRO A 217 30.87 29.99 -1.40
N GLY A 218 30.38 28.88 -0.82
CA GLY A 218 28.96 28.55 -0.81
C GLY A 218 28.12 29.71 -0.27
N PRO A 219 26.82 29.78 -0.63
CA PRO A 219 25.94 30.85 -0.16
C PRO A 219 26.03 30.92 1.36
N THR A 220 26.27 32.13 1.88
CA THR A 220 26.22 32.37 3.32
C THR A 220 24.89 31.82 3.85
N PRO A 221 24.91 30.96 4.88
CA PRO A 221 23.68 30.42 5.43
C PRO A 221 22.78 31.59 5.82
N ILE A 222 21.64 31.72 5.15
CA ILE A 222 20.63 32.67 5.57
C ILE A 222 20.01 32.03 6.80
N ALA A 223 20.47 32.46 7.98
CA ALA A 223 19.88 32.03 9.24
C ALA A 223 18.37 32.32 9.19
N PRO A 224 17.49 31.41 9.64
CA PRO A 224 16.08 31.70 9.78
C PRO A 224 15.95 32.98 10.59
N SER A 225 15.16 33.96 10.13
CA SER A 225 14.96 35.24 10.83
C SER A 225 14.52 34.98 12.27
N GLY A 226 15.47 35.06 13.21
CA GLY A 226 15.29 34.67 14.61
C GLY A 226 16.48 33.92 15.22
N TRP A 227 17.42 33.41 14.43
CA TRP A 227 18.66 32.79 14.95
C TRP A 227 19.81 33.80 14.99
N HIS A 228 20.16 34.27 16.19
CA HIS A 228 21.45 34.93 16.43
C HIS A 228 22.51 33.85 16.62
N ALA A 229 23.48 33.76 15.71
CA ALA A 229 24.66 32.93 15.92
C ALA A 229 25.43 33.47 17.16
N PRO A 230 25.84 32.63 18.12
CA PRO A 230 26.70 33.07 19.21
C PRO A 230 28.04 33.54 18.63
N ALA A 231 28.59 34.62 19.19
CA ALA A 231 29.82 35.24 18.72
C ALA A 231 30.97 34.22 18.64
N PRO A 232 31.84 34.29 17.61
CA PRO A 232 32.91 33.33 17.43
C PRO A 232 33.91 33.48 18.59
N GLY A 233 33.96 32.47 19.47
CA GLY A 233 34.86 32.43 20.62
C GLY A 233 34.37 31.66 21.84
N THR A 234 33.10 31.23 21.89
CA THR A 234 32.52 30.61 23.10
C THR A 234 31.96 29.20 22.89
N ALA A 235 32.35 28.46 21.84
CA ALA A 235 31.98 27.06 21.73
C ALA A 235 32.76 26.21 22.76
N PRO A 236 32.12 25.63 23.80
CA PRO A 236 32.81 24.64 24.62
C PRO A 236 33.11 23.40 23.78
N ALA A 237 34.34 22.88 23.91
CA ALA A 237 34.81 21.72 23.17
C ALA A 237 33.85 20.51 23.37
N PRO A 238 33.53 19.74 22.31
CA PRO A 238 32.71 18.55 22.44
C PRO A 238 33.52 17.46 23.17
N THR A 239 33.15 17.16 24.41
CA THR A 239 33.69 16.02 25.16
C THR A 239 33.06 14.72 24.66
N PHE A 240 33.66 14.16 23.60
CA PHE A 240 33.44 12.76 23.25
C PHE A 240 34.27 11.85 24.17
N GLY A 241 33.58 11.05 24.99
CA GLY A 241 34.11 9.78 25.49
C GLY A 241 34.40 9.68 27.00
N ARG A 242 33.54 8.96 27.72
CA ARG A 242 33.88 7.69 28.40
C ARG A 242 32.60 7.03 28.92
N ARG A 243 32.36 5.79 28.47
CA ARG A 243 31.48 4.85 29.16
C ARG A 243 32.18 4.46 30.46
N GLY A 244 31.50 4.64 31.59
CA GLY A 244 31.85 4.06 32.87
C GLY A 244 31.09 2.75 33.05
N THR A 245 31.85 1.75 33.48
CA THR A 245 31.47 0.46 34.05
C THR A 245 30.48 0.57 35.19
#